data_AF-A0A831K919-F1
#
_entry.id   AF-A0A831K919-F1
#
_cell.length_a   1.000
_cell.length_b   1.000
_cell.length_c   1.000
_cell.angle_alpha   90.00
_cell.angle_beta   90.00
_cell.angle_gamma   90.00
#
_symmetry.space_group_name_H-M   'P 1'
#
loop_
_entity.id
_entity.type
_entity.pdbx_description
1 polymer ?
#
loop_
_entity_poly.entity_id
_entity_poly.type
_entity_poly.pdbx_seq_one_letter_code
_entity_poly.pdbx_strand_id
1 'polypeptide(L)'
;MTGGMQRRPRGARRIAGSAALTLALAFFLSAPSFAGAQGGWIHDYIARLERIRDEARLKIRDAELTVSKTDRLLPRAREENNPQAEVLAEEARSIALAAKLKYRRVLDGAEAGISMARSYLEKANADSGYTRDTGVFFRTGTVHVRRGDTQVWNPPGEGAVALAPGDSVRTGSDGRAELRVMADGSRIDVAPSTTLKVIKNAIRLDLGKVLLRITKGINRKLIRFRVKTPSAVCAVRGTEFAVFTEPDGRTVVSVFEGDVEVTGLNGGEPVILKAGQESVIYPDHSPLPPRKFDPAKVRRGFKR
;
A
#
# COMPACT_ATOMS: atom_id res chain seq x y z
N MET A 1 75.23 15.21 6.13
CA MET A 1 73.99 15.92 5.77
C MET A 1 72.91 14.87 5.53
N THR A 2 71.83 14.93 6.32
CA THR A 2 70.41 14.57 5.99
C THR A 2 70.16 13.30 5.17
N GLY A 3 69.37 12.31 5.59
CA GLY A 3 68.43 12.19 6.69
C GLY A 3 67.75 10.82 6.60
N GLY A 4 67.28 10.28 7.73
CA GLY A 4 66.45 9.08 7.75
C GLY A 4 65.02 9.39 7.35
N MET A 5 64.30 8.44 6.73
CA MET A 5 62.86 8.33 6.92
C MET A 5 62.29 7.00 6.42
N GLN A 6 61.83 6.22 7.40
CA GLN A 6 60.58 5.46 7.44
C GLN A 6 60.12 4.68 6.20
N ARG A 7 60.17 3.34 6.35
CA ARG A 7 59.27 2.41 5.70
C ARG A 7 57.81 2.79 6.02
N ARG A 8 57.03 3.16 5.00
CA ARG A 8 55.59 3.38 5.12
C ARG A 8 54.83 2.05 5.19
N PRO A 9 53.81 1.90 6.04
CA PRO A 9 52.98 0.70 6.09
C PRO A 9 51.95 0.66 4.96
N ARG A 10 51.53 -0.57 4.65
CA ARG A 10 50.44 -0.94 3.73
C ARG A 10 49.15 -0.17 4.08
N GLY A 11 48.71 0.69 3.16
CA GLY A 11 47.41 1.35 3.22
C GLY A 11 46.39 0.62 2.35
N ALA A 12 45.47 -0.07 3.02
CA ALA A 12 44.24 -0.60 2.45
C ALA A 12 43.54 0.46 1.59
N ARG A 13 43.30 0.13 0.31
CA ARG A 13 42.42 0.92 -0.56
C ARG A 13 41.13 0.15 -0.79
N ARG A 14 40.07 0.67 -0.14
CA ARG A 14 38.68 0.71 -0.57
C ARG A 14 38.07 -0.63 -0.98
N ILE A 15 37.54 -1.36 0.01
CA ILE A 15 36.35 -2.18 -0.24
C ILE A 15 35.16 -1.21 -0.21
N ALA A 16 34.41 -1.24 -1.31
CA ALA A 16 33.34 -0.31 -1.64
C ALA A 16 32.30 -0.20 -0.51
N GLY A 17 32.26 0.98 0.12
CA GLY A 17 31.03 1.48 0.72
C GLY A 17 30.05 1.87 -0.39
N SER A 18 28.76 1.64 -0.12
CA SER A 18 27.59 2.00 -0.93
C SER A 18 26.96 0.86 -1.74
N ALA A 19 26.19 0.00 -1.05
CA ALA A 19 25.15 -0.82 -1.67
C ALA A 19 23.99 -1.19 -0.73
N ALA A 20 23.73 -0.43 0.34
CA ALA A 20 22.74 -0.80 1.36
C ALA A 20 21.55 0.15 1.52
N LEU A 21 21.30 1.04 0.54
CA LEU A 21 20.22 2.04 0.64
C LEU A 21 18.96 1.78 -0.22
N THR A 22 18.86 0.66 -0.94
CA THR A 22 17.81 0.54 -1.99
C THR A 22 16.96 -0.73 -1.98
N LEU A 23 16.83 -1.44 -0.87
CA LEU A 23 16.07 -2.72 -0.85
C LEU A 23 14.84 -2.77 0.06
N ALA A 24 14.58 -1.77 0.90
CA ALA A 24 13.33 -1.75 1.68
C ALA A 24 12.10 -1.29 0.86
N LEU A 25 12.31 -0.60 -0.27
CA LEU A 25 11.23 -0.13 -1.15
C LEU A 25 10.95 -1.08 -2.33
N ALA A 26 11.96 -1.86 -2.74
CA ALA A 26 11.89 -2.72 -3.93
C ALA A 26 11.14 -4.04 -3.71
N PHE A 27 11.04 -4.54 -2.47
CA PHE A 27 10.34 -5.80 -2.21
C PHE A 27 8.80 -5.69 -2.22
N PHE A 28 8.27 -4.47 -2.31
CA PHE A 28 6.84 -4.20 -2.51
C PHE A 28 6.44 -4.11 -3.99
N LEU A 29 7.39 -4.11 -4.93
CA LEU A 29 7.16 -3.73 -6.34
C LEU A 29 7.03 -4.88 -7.34
N SER A 30 7.21 -6.14 -6.94
CA SER A 30 6.98 -7.30 -7.80
C SER A 30 5.96 -8.25 -7.17
N ALA A 31 4.68 -7.93 -7.29
CA ALA A 31 3.64 -8.92 -7.01
C ALA A 31 3.44 -9.77 -8.28
N PRO A 32 3.65 -11.11 -8.24
CA PRO A 32 3.09 -11.97 -9.26
C PRO A 32 1.56 -11.84 -9.22
N SER A 33 0.95 -11.89 -10.39
CA SER A 33 -0.50 -11.98 -10.56
C SER A 33 -1.02 -13.18 -9.76
N PHE A 34 -1.89 -12.94 -8.78
CA PHE A 34 -2.51 -14.01 -8.00
C PHE A 34 -3.49 -14.77 -8.89
N ALA A 35 -3.05 -15.91 -9.41
CA ALA A 35 -3.90 -16.88 -10.07
C ALA A 35 -4.25 -17.99 -9.06
N GLY A 36 -5.53 -18.01 -8.67
CA GLY A 36 -6.33 -19.12 -8.15
C GLY A 36 -5.70 -20.18 -7.24
N ALA A 37 -6.24 -20.31 -6.01
CA ALA A 37 -6.71 -21.59 -5.44
C ALA A 37 -7.31 -21.35 -4.05
N GLN A 38 -8.63 -21.52 -3.90
CA GLN A 38 -9.42 -21.92 -2.69
C GLN A 38 -9.18 -21.24 -1.31
N GLY A 39 -8.10 -20.50 -1.07
CA GLY A 39 -7.84 -19.68 0.11
C GLY A 39 -7.80 -18.22 -0.31
N GLY A 40 -8.71 -17.39 0.21
CA GLY A 40 -8.80 -15.98 -0.17
C GLY A 40 -7.48 -15.22 0.00
N TRP A 41 -7.33 -14.14 -0.76
CA TRP A 41 -6.14 -13.25 -0.79
C TRP A 41 -5.61 -12.83 0.60
N ILE A 42 -6.45 -12.84 1.64
CA ILE A 42 -6.09 -12.53 3.03
C ILE A 42 -5.18 -13.61 3.65
N HIS A 43 -5.34 -14.87 3.27
CA HIS A 43 -4.44 -15.96 3.68
C HIS A 43 -3.06 -15.77 3.02
N ASP A 44 -3.02 -15.44 1.73
CA ASP A 44 -1.77 -15.11 1.03
C ASP A 44 -1.07 -13.89 1.67
N TYR A 45 -1.86 -12.90 2.09
CA TYR A 45 -1.36 -11.72 2.80
C TYR A 45 -0.76 -12.10 4.16
N ILE A 46 -1.46 -12.91 4.96
CA ILE A 46 -0.95 -13.43 6.25
C ILE A 46 0.35 -14.21 6.02
N ALA A 47 0.36 -15.17 5.08
CA ALA A 47 1.53 -15.97 4.78
C ALA A 47 2.73 -15.13 4.31
N ARG A 48 2.48 -14.02 3.61
CA ARG A 48 3.53 -13.05 3.25
C ARG A 48 4.06 -12.31 4.47
N LEU A 49 3.17 -11.79 5.33
CA LEU A 49 3.59 -11.09 6.54
C LEU A 49 4.32 -12.02 7.51
N GLU A 50 3.92 -13.28 7.61
CA GLU A 50 4.60 -14.29 8.43
C GLU A 50 6.03 -14.50 7.95
N ARG A 51 6.26 -14.59 6.63
CA ARG A 51 7.62 -14.62 6.07
C ARG A 51 8.44 -13.39 6.42
N ILE A 52 7.86 -12.18 6.32
CA ILE A 52 8.54 -10.92 6.67
C ILE A 52 8.87 -10.87 8.17
N ARG A 53 7.92 -11.26 9.03
CA ARG A 53 8.08 -11.36 10.48
C ARG A 53 9.24 -12.29 10.83
N ASP A 54 9.26 -13.48 10.22
CA ASP A 54 10.25 -14.51 10.52
C ASP A 54 11.65 -14.10 10.04
N GLU A 55 11.76 -13.47 8.87
CA GLU A 55 13.01 -12.87 8.40
C GLU A 55 13.50 -11.74 9.33
N ALA A 56 12.61 -10.84 9.75
CA ALA A 56 12.97 -9.75 10.67
C ALA A 56 13.47 -10.30 12.01
N ARG A 57 12.84 -11.35 12.55
CA ARG A 57 13.29 -12.04 13.78
C ARG A 57 14.69 -12.61 13.63
N LEU A 58 15.01 -13.24 12.49
CA LEU A 58 16.37 -13.74 12.21
C LEU A 58 17.38 -12.60 12.18
N LYS A 59 17.08 -11.49 11.50
CA LYS A 59 17.98 -10.33 11.43
C LYS A 59 18.20 -9.64 12.78
N ILE A 60 17.17 -9.58 13.62
CA ILE A 60 17.31 -9.08 15.00
C ILE A 60 18.25 -10.00 15.79
N ARG A 61 18.09 -11.32 15.67
CA ARG A 61 18.95 -12.29 16.35
C ARG A 61 20.41 -12.18 15.91
N ASP A 62 20.68 -12.04 14.62
CA ASP A 62 22.05 -11.84 14.10
C ASP A 62 22.70 -10.57 14.64
N ALA A 63 21.92 -9.48 14.74
CA ALA A 63 22.38 -8.23 15.34
C ALA A 63 22.66 -8.39 16.84
N GLU A 64 21.80 -9.09 17.58
CA GLU A 64 21.99 -9.38 19.01
C GLU A 64 23.23 -10.23 19.28
N LEU A 65 23.50 -11.23 18.43
CA LEU A 65 24.75 -12.00 18.49
C LEU A 65 25.97 -11.12 18.26
N THR A 66 25.89 -10.16 17.34
CA THR A 66 26.98 -9.21 17.08
C THR A 66 27.22 -8.30 18.28
N VAL A 67 26.15 -7.73 18.87
CA VAL A 67 26.24 -6.92 20.09
C VAL A 67 26.85 -7.73 21.24
N SER A 68 26.39 -8.97 21.46
CA SER A 68 26.94 -9.83 22.52
C SER A 68 28.43 -10.17 22.30
N LYS A 69 28.85 -10.38 21.05
CA LYS A 69 30.27 -10.57 20.72
C LYS A 69 31.08 -9.32 21.02
N THR A 70 30.60 -8.13 20.62
CA THR A 70 31.31 -6.87 20.87
C THR A 70 31.37 -6.55 22.36
N ASP A 71 30.32 -6.82 23.13
CA ASP A 71 30.30 -6.60 24.59
C ASP A 71 31.36 -7.46 25.32
N ARG A 72 31.72 -8.63 24.77
CA ARG A 72 32.81 -9.48 25.28
C ARG A 72 34.21 -9.03 24.82
N LEU A 73 34.30 -8.44 23.63
CA LEU A 73 35.58 -8.05 23.02
C LEU A 73 36.07 -6.69 23.52
N LEU A 74 35.18 -5.74 23.77
CA LEU A 74 35.54 -4.38 24.19
C LEU A 74 36.37 -4.35 25.48
N PRO A 75 36.01 -5.07 26.57
CA PRO A 75 36.83 -5.10 27.78
C PRO A 75 38.24 -5.66 27.50
N ARG A 76 38.34 -6.75 26.73
CA ARG A 76 39.63 -7.37 26.39
C ARG A 76 40.51 -6.45 25.55
N ALA A 77 39.94 -5.78 24.55
CA ALA A 77 40.66 -4.83 23.72
C ALA A 77 41.23 -3.66 24.55
N ARG A 78 40.50 -3.21 25.57
CA ARG A 78 40.96 -2.18 26.53
C ARG A 78 42.08 -2.71 27.43
N GLU A 79 41.94 -3.91 27.98
CA GLU A 79 42.96 -4.56 28.80
C GLU A 79 44.27 -4.77 28.02
N GLU A 80 44.18 -5.17 26.76
CA GLU A 80 45.31 -5.37 25.86
C GLU A 80 45.87 -4.05 25.27
N ASN A 81 45.26 -2.90 25.60
CA ASN A 81 45.62 -1.58 25.11
C ASN A 81 45.67 -1.51 23.57
N ASN A 82 44.70 -2.15 22.92
CA ASN A 82 44.58 -2.29 21.46
C ASN A 82 43.47 -1.37 20.91
N PRO A 83 43.79 -0.09 20.59
CA PRO A 83 42.79 0.89 20.16
C PRO A 83 42.14 0.54 18.80
N GLN A 84 42.85 -0.19 17.94
CA GLN A 84 42.28 -0.62 16.64
C GLN A 84 41.16 -1.64 16.83
N ALA A 85 41.35 -2.59 17.74
CA ALA A 85 40.32 -3.59 18.06
C ALA A 85 39.10 -2.94 18.76
N GLU A 86 39.34 -1.96 19.63
CA GLU A 86 38.26 -1.21 20.29
C GLU A 86 37.39 -0.43 19.29
N VAL A 87 38.01 0.34 18.39
CA VAL A 87 37.27 1.10 17.36
C VAL A 87 36.45 0.17 16.46
N LEU A 88 37.03 -0.93 16.00
CA LEU A 88 36.34 -1.89 15.15
C LEU A 88 35.17 -2.58 15.87
N ALA A 89 35.32 -2.89 17.16
CA ALA A 89 34.25 -3.46 17.97
C ALA A 89 33.11 -2.44 18.22
N GLU A 90 33.42 -1.18 18.52
CA GLU A 90 32.41 -0.12 18.67
C GLU A 90 31.67 0.15 17.35
N GLU A 91 32.37 0.20 16.21
CA GLU A 91 31.75 0.34 14.89
C GLU A 91 30.79 -0.81 14.59
N ALA A 92 31.23 -2.06 14.79
CA ALA A 92 30.40 -3.24 14.59
C ALA A 92 29.16 -3.22 15.51
N ARG A 93 29.33 -2.81 16.77
CA ARG A 93 28.24 -2.66 17.75
C ARG A 93 27.23 -1.62 17.32
N SER A 94 27.70 -0.45 16.89
CA SER A 94 26.85 0.64 16.38
C SER A 94 26.01 0.19 15.19
N ILE A 95 26.62 -0.48 14.20
CA ILE A 95 25.93 -1.02 13.04
C ILE A 95 24.88 -2.07 13.46
N ALA A 96 25.23 -2.96 14.38
CA ALA A 96 24.30 -3.98 14.87
C ALA A 96 23.09 -3.38 15.60
N LEU A 97 23.30 -2.37 16.45
CA LEU A 97 22.22 -1.66 17.14
C LEU A 97 21.29 -0.94 16.15
N ALA A 98 21.84 -0.26 15.14
CA ALA A 98 21.05 0.36 14.08
C ALA A 98 20.24 -0.67 13.29
N ALA A 99 20.84 -1.82 12.95
CA ALA A 99 20.14 -2.92 12.30
C ALA A 99 18.99 -3.47 13.17
N LYS A 100 19.23 -3.67 14.47
CA LYS A 100 18.20 -4.12 15.42
C LYS A 100 17.00 -3.17 15.48
N LEU A 101 17.23 -1.86 15.57
CA LEU A 101 16.15 -0.86 15.56
C LEU A 101 15.36 -0.88 14.25
N LYS A 102 16.06 -0.98 13.12
CA LYS A 102 15.44 -1.08 11.79
C LYS A 102 14.51 -2.30 11.69
N TYR A 103 15.01 -3.49 12.01
CA TYR A 103 14.22 -4.72 11.88
C TYR A 103 13.14 -4.87 12.94
N ARG A 104 13.27 -4.20 14.10
CA ARG A 104 12.18 -4.15 15.08
C ARG A 104 10.93 -3.45 14.53
N ARG A 105 11.08 -2.31 13.85
CA ARG A 105 9.95 -1.65 13.16
C ARG A 105 9.31 -2.55 12.09
N VAL A 106 10.12 -3.30 11.34
CA VAL A 106 9.62 -4.26 10.34
C VAL A 106 8.82 -5.38 11.02
N LEU A 107 9.33 -5.89 12.15
CA LEU A 107 8.67 -6.91 12.93
C LEU A 107 7.32 -6.42 13.47
N ASP A 108 7.31 -5.26 14.12
CA ASP A 108 6.11 -4.64 14.71
C ASP A 108 5.03 -4.43 13.65
N GLY A 109 5.39 -3.88 12.49
CA GLY A 109 4.47 -3.69 11.36
C GLY A 109 3.94 -5.00 10.77
N ALA A 110 4.76 -6.06 10.71
CA ALA A 110 4.32 -7.37 10.24
C ALA A 110 3.35 -8.03 11.24
N GLU A 111 3.66 -7.97 12.54
CA GLU A 111 2.80 -8.53 13.59
C GLU A 111 1.47 -7.79 13.70
N ALA A 112 1.47 -6.46 13.60
CA ALA A 112 0.26 -5.65 13.53
C ALA A 112 -0.62 -6.04 12.33
N GLY A 113 -0.02 -6.19 11.15
CA GLY A 113 -0.73 -6.61 9.95
C GLY A 113 -1.32 -8.03 10.04
N ILE A 114 -0.60 -8.98 10.66
CA ILE A 114 -1.08 -10.35 10.88
C ILE A 114 -2.25 -10.36 11.87
N SER A 115 -2.07 -9.69 13.02
CA SER A 115 -3.09 -9.60 14.07
C SER A 115 -4.39 -9.00 13.52
N MET A 116 -4.24 -7.91 12.77
CA MET A 116 -5.34 -7.31 12.03
C MET A 116 -5.99 -8.35 11.10
N ALA A 117 -5.25 -8.92 10.14
CA ALA A 117 -5.81 -9.84 9.15
C ALA A 117 -6.52 -11.05 9.78
N ARG A 118 -6.02 -11.56 10.91
CA ARG A 118 -6.67 -12.63 11.68
C ARG A 118 -7.96 -12.17 12.35
N SER A 119 -7.99 -10.98 12.96
CA SER A 119 -9.23 -10.42 13.53
C SER A 119 -10.32 -10.23 12.46
N TYR A 120 -9.94 -9.99 11.21
CA TYR A 120 -10.88 -9.94 10.09
C TYR A 120 -11.43 -11.31 9.72
N LEU A 121 -10.57 -12.33 9.65
CA LEU A 121 -11.02 -13.71 9.42
C LEU A 121 -12.01 -14.18 10.51
N GLU A 122 -11.74 -13.84 11.77
CA GLU A 122 -12.62 -14.16 12.89
C GLU A 122 -13.99 -13.49 12.76
N LYS A 123 -14.04 -12.18 12.50
CA LYS A 123 -15.29 -11.43 12.30
C LYS A 123 -16.06 -11.88 11.06
N ALA A 124 -15.37 -12.19 9.97
CA ALA A 124 -15.98 -12.69 8.74
C ALA A 124 -16.63 -14.08 8.94
N ASN A 125 -16.07 -14.91 9.83
CA ASN A 125 -16.64 -16.21 10.17
C ASN A 125 -17.82 -16.11 11.16
N ALA A 126 -17.86 -15.07 12.00
CA ALA A 126 -18.87 -14.91 13.04
C ALA A 126 -20.22 -14.36 12.54
N ASP A 127 -20.25 -13.72 11.36
CA ASP A 127 -21.42 -13.01 10.89
C ASP A 127 -21.62 -13.22 9.38
N SER A 128 -22.63 -14.02 9.03
CA SER A 128 -22.98 -14.37 7.63
C SER A 128 -23.43 -13.15 6.79
N GLY A 129 -23.42 -11.95 7.38
CA GLY A 129 -23.78 -10.67 6.78
C GLY A 129 -22.64 -9.70 6.47
N TYR A 130 -21.38 -9.97 6.84
CA TYR A 130 -20.22 -9.13 6.47
C TYR A 130 -19.83 -9.34 4.99
N THR A 131 -20.70 -8.86 4.12
CA THR A 131 -20.52 -8.87 2.68
C THR A 131 -19.59 -7.72 2.27
N ARG A 132 -18.31 -8.09 2.09
CA ARG A 132 -17.24 -7.46 1.27
C ARG A 132 -16.48 -6.27 1.87
N ASP A 133 -15.75 -6.55 2.93
CA ASP A 133 -14.79 -5.67 3.60
C ASP A 133 -13.72 -5.07 2.67
N THR A 134 -13.36 -3.81 2.91
CA THR A 134 -12.30 -3.10 2.16
C THR A 134 -11.12 -2.86 3.10
N GLY A 135 -9.88 -2.90 2.65
CA GLY A 135 -8.76 -2.48 3.49
C GLY A 135 -7.69 -1.71 2.74
N VAL A 136 -6.95 -0.86 3.45
CA VAL A 136 -5.76 -0.17 2.97
C VAL A 136 -4.57 -1.13 3.08
N PHE A 137 -4.03 -1.59 1.96
CA PHE A 137 -2.96 -2.59 1.92
C PHE A 137 -1.57 -2.01 1.69
N PHE A 138 -1.52 -0.99 0.86
CA PHE A 138 -0.30 -0.30 0.56
C PHE A 138 -0.55 1.19 0.67
N ARG A 139 0.45 1.91 1.15
CA ARG A 139 0.45 3.36 1.11
C ARG A 139 1.86 3.92 1.04
N THR A 140 1.99 5.06 0.40
CA THR A 140 3.20 5.90 0.39
C THR A 140 2.79 7.33 0.66
N GLY A 141 3.68 8.11 1.26
CA GLY A 141 3.39 9.49 1.64
C GLY A 141 2.25 9.60 2.65
N THR A 142 1.60 10.76 2.66
CA THR A 142 0.57 11.09 3.65
C THR A 142 -0.76 10.40 3.34
N VAL A 143 -1.21 9.51 4.23
CA VAL A 143 -2.53 8.89 4.17
C VAL A 143 -3.17 8.95 5.54
N HIS A 144 -4.45 9.32 5.59
CA HIS A 144 -5.25 9.34 6.81
C HIS A 144 -6.53 8.52 6.63
N VAL A 145 -7.00 7.96 7.74
CA VAL A 145 -8.25 7.24 7.86
C VAL A 145 -9.10 7.91 8.94
N ARG A 146 -10.39 8.03 8.66
CA ARG A 146 -11.40 8.49 9.62
C ARG A 146 -12.40 7.37 9.81
N ARG A 147 -12.65 6.99 11.07
CA ARG A 147 -13.51 5.86 11.43
C ARG A 147 -14.96 6.32 11.55
N GLY A 148 -15.88 5.66 10.84
CA GLY A 148 -17.31 6.02 10.84
C GLY A 148 -17.55 7.53 10.70
N ASP A 149 -18.37 8.07 11.60
CA ASP A 149 -18.73 9.50 11.65
C ASP A 149 -17.89 10.31 12.66
N THR A 150 -16.76 9.77 13.12
CA THR A 150 -15.79 10.58 13.90
C THR A 150 -15.28 11.74 13.07
N GLN A 151 -14.88 12.85 13.72
CA GLN A 151 -14.29 14.00 13.00
C GLN A 151 -12.76 13.94 12.91
N VAL A 152 -12.13 12.93 13.53
CA VAL A 152 -10.69 12.83 13.66
C VAL A 152 -10.10 12.00 12.52
N TRP A 153 -9.15 12.61 11.80
CA TRP A 153 -8.33 11.94 10.81
C TRP A 153 -7.04 11.45 11.46
N ASN A 154 -6.85 10.14 11.48
CA ASN A 154 -5.65 9.54 12.04
C ASN A 154 -4.79 8.93 10.93
N PRO A 155 -3.45 8.90 11.07
CA PRO A 155 -2.67 8.02 10.23
C PRO A 155 -3.19 6.59 10.42
N PRO A 156 -3.25 5.76 9.36
CA PRO A 156 -3.83 4.43 9.44
C PRO A 156 -3.16 3.51 10.48
N GLY A 157 -1.92 3.79 10.91
CA GLY A 157 -1.11 2.91 11.77
C GLY A 157 -0.25 1.95 10.93
N GLU A 158 0.82 1.36 11.47
CA GLU A 158 1.73 0.51 10.69
C GLU A 158 1.04 -0.72 10.06
N GLY A 159 1.51 -1.14 8.88
CA GLY A 159 0.94 -2.28 8.16
C GLY A 159 -0.33 -1.96 7.35
N ALA A 160 -1.04 -3.02 6.92
CA ALA A 160 -2.36 -2.88 6.32
C ALA A 160 -3.39 -2.52 7.39
N VAL A 161 -4.45 -1.82 6.97
CA VAL A 161 -5.46 -1.25 7.87
C VAL A 161 -6.80 -1.43 7.22
N ALA A 162 -7.61 -2.33 7.76
CA ALA A 162 -8.89 -2.60 7.15
C ALA A 162 -9.96 -1.60 7.60
N LEU A 163 -10.94 -1.44 6.72
CA LEU A 163 -11.92 -0.38 6.67
C LEU A 163 -13.31 -1.00 6.71
N ALA A 164 -14.17 -0.47 7.58
CA ALA A 164 -15.57 -0.82 7.59
C ALA A 164 -16.36 0.13 6.67
N PRO A 165 -17.55 -0.28 6.17
CA PRO A 165 -18.51 0.67 5.64
C PRO A 165 -18.73 1.82 6.63
N GLY A 166 -18.63 3.06 6.14
CA GLY A 166 -18.63 4.26 6.98
C GLY A 166 -17.26 4.91 7.11
N ASP A 167 -16.17 4.16 6.99
CA ASP A 167 -14.82 4.72 7.09
C ASP A 167 -14.46 5.56 5.87
N SER A 168 -13.63 6.57 6.08
CA SER A 168 -13.13 7.45 5.03
C SER A 168 -11.61 7.38 4.92
N VAL A 169 -11.08 7.47 3.70
CA VAL A 169 -9.65 7.51 3.39
C VAL A 169 -9.35 8.84 2.70
N ARG A 170 -8.25 9.48 3.13
CA ARG A 170 -7.74 10.70 2.51
C ARG A 170 -6.25 10.56 2.21
N THR A 171 -5.84 10.92 1.00
CA THR A 171 -4.43 11.01 0.60
C THR A 171 -4.00 12.47 0.47
N GLY A 172 -2.78 12.79 0.91
CA GLY A 172 -2.14 14.09 0.66
C GLY A 172 -1.64 14.22 -0.77
N SER A 173 -0.95 15.32 -1.10
CA SER A 173 -0.36 15.56 -2.42
C SER A 173 0.80 14.60 -2.76
N ASP A 174 1.44 14.03 -1.74
CA ASP A 174 2.44 12.97 -1.83
C ASP A 174 1.86 11.57 -1.55
N GLY A 175 0.60 11.53 -1.11
CA GLY A 175 -0.08 10.36 -0.58
C GLY A 175 -0.62 9.46 -1.67
N ARG A 176 -0.45 8.14 -1.54
CA ARG A 176 -1.13 7.14 -2.38
C ARG A 176 -1.56 5.99 -1.51
N ALA A 177 -2.65 5.33 -1.87
CA ALA A 177 -3.11 4.13 -1.19
C ALA A 177 -3.58 3.06 -2.19
N GLU A 178 -3.43 1.80 -1.84
CA GLU A 178 -4.08 0.68 -2.52
C GLU A 178 -5.12 0.10 -1.57
N LEU A 179 -6.39 0.14 -1.98
CA LEU A 179 -7.46 -0.56 -1.28
C LEU A 179 -7.72 -1.89 -1.96
N ARG A 180 -8.03 -2.94 -1.18
CA ARG A 180 -8.54 -4.21 -1.71
C ARG A 180 -9.87 -4.55 -1.09
N VAL A 181 -10.77 -5.09 -1.90
CA VAL A 181 -12.13 -5.49 -1.52
C VAL A 181 -12.17 -7.02 -1.41
N MET A 182 -12.73 -7.51 -0.29
CA MET A 182 -12.42 -8.82 0.27
C MET A 182 -12.99 -10.02 -0.45
N ALA A 183 -14.20 -9.92 -1.01
CA ALA A 183 -14.91 -11.10 -1.50
C ALA A 183 -14.52 -11.53 -2.91
N ASP A 184 -13.85 -10.67 -3.66
CA ASP A 184 -13.55 -10.94 -5.07
C ASP A 184 -12.13 -10.54 -5.47
N GLY A 185 -11.35 -9.94 -4.58
CA GLY A 185 -9.98 -9.51 -4.86
C GLY A 185 -9.90 -8.23 -5.70
N SER A 186 -11.02 -7.49 -5.81
CA SER A 186 -11.03 -6.20 -6.49
C SER A 186 -10.06 -5.22 -5.83
N ARG A 187 -9.42 -4.40 -6.65
CA ARG A 187 -8.38 -3.45 -6.24
C ARG A 187 -8.79 -2.03 -6.60
N ILE A 188 -8.50 -1.08 -5.71
CA ILE A 188 -8.75 0.34 -5.92
C ILE A 188 -7.44 1.10 -5.61
N ASP A 189 -6.77 1.58 -6.64
CA ASP A 189 -5.62 2.46 -6.50
C ASP A 189 -6.10 3.90 -6.30
N VAL A 190 -5.76 4.47 -5.15
CA VAL A 190 -6.11 5.83 -4.72
C VAL A 190 -4.94 6.75 -5.00
N ALA A 191 -5.14 7.73 -5.87
CA ALA A 191 -4.13 8.69 -6.26
C ALA A 191 -3.89 9.75 -5.16
N PRO A 192 -2.93 10.66 -5.34
CA PRO A 192 -2.78 11.83 -4.48
C PRO A 192 -4.00 12.73 -4.45
N SER A 193 -4.12 13.52 -3.38
CA SER A 193 -5.19 14.51 -3.17
C SER A 193 -6.59 13.93 -3.36
N THR A 194 -6.82 12.73 -2.83
CA THR A 194 -8.06 11.98 -3.02
C THR A 194 -8.75 11.74 -1.69
N THR A 195 -10.06 11.97 -1.63
CA THR A 195 -10.91 11.66 -0.48
C THR A 195 -12.04 10.73 -0.92
N LEU A 196 -12.19 9.60 -0.23
CA LEU A 196 -13.26 8.65 -0.48
C LEU A 196 -13.84 8.09 0.82
N LYS A 197 -15.09 7.64 0.77
CA LYS A 197 -15.79 6.90 1.83
C LYS A 197 -16.09 5.48 1.36
N VAL A 198 -15.80 4.50 2.20
CA VAL A 198 -16.17 3.09 1.98
C VAL A 198 -17.65 2.93 2.33
N ILE A 199 -18.41 2.28 1.45
CA ILE A 199 -19.83 1.98 1.63
C ILE A 199 -20.04 0.50 1.30
N LYS A 200 -21.10 -0.12 1.83
CA LYS A 200 -21.43 -1.51 1.49
C LYS A 200 -21.55 -1.69 -0.03
N ASN A 201 -20.71 -2.56 -0.61
CA ASN A 201 -20.62 -2.84 -2.05
C ASN A 201 -20.37 -1.61 -2.94
N ALA A 202 -19.78 -0.54 -2.40
CA ALA A 202 -19.51 0.68 -3.14
C ALA A 202 -18.39 1.52 -2.51
N ILE A 203 -17.85 2.46 -3.27
CA ILE A 203 -17.15 3.61 -2.69
C ILE A 203 -17.88 4.88 -3.08
N ARG A 204 -17.77 5.91 -2.24
CA ARG A 204 -18.09 7.29 -2.61
C ARG A 204 -16.79 8.05 -2.77
N LEU A 205 -16.50 8.52 -3.98
CA LEU A 205 -15.35 9.34 -4.30
C LEU A 205 -15.77 10.82 -4.26
N ASP A 206 -15.42 11.50 -3.18
CA ASP A 206 -15.80 12.90 -2.98
C ASP A 206 -14.89 13.85 -3.77
N LEU A 207 -13.60 13.52 -3.87
CA LEU A 207 -12.61 14.33 -4.58
C LEU A 207 -11.43 13.45 -5.01
N GLY A 208 -10.82 13.75 -6.15
CA GLY A 208 -9.58 13.13 -6.60
C GLY A 208 -9.80 11.91 -7.50
N LYS A 209 -8.81 11.03 -7.59
CA LYS A 209 -8.73 10.01 -8.64
C LYS A 209 -8.59 8.61 -8.06
N VAL A 210 -9.35 7.68 -8.62
CA VAL A 210 -9.24 6.24 -8.33
C VAL A 210 -9.17 5.44 -9.62
N LEU A 211 -8.34 4.39 -9.61
CA LEU A 211 -8.30 3.36 -10.65
C LEU A 211 -8.78 2.06 -10.02
N LEU A 212 -9.85 1.50 -10.57
CA LEU A 212 -10.48 0.29 -10.05
C LEU A 212 -10.25 -0.86 -11.01
N ARG A 213 -9.89 -2.01 -10.44
CA ARG A 213 -9.89 -3.32 -11.08
C ARG A 213 -10.88 -4.19 -10.34
N ILE A 214 -12.08 -4.31 -10.89
CA ILE A 214 -13.16 -5.09 -10.29
C ILE A 214 -13.17 -6.46 -10.95
N THR A 215 -13.06 -7.52 -10.16
CA THR A 215 -13.08 -8.89 -10.68
C THR A 215 -14.50 -9.32 -11.04
N LYS A 216 -14.62 -10.23 -12.01
CA LYS A 216 -15.92 -10.80 -12.40
C LYS A 216 -16.37 -11.76 -11.29
N GLY A 217 -17.40 -11.39 -10.53
CA GLY A 217 -18.01 -12.29 -9.56
C GLY A 217 -18.56 -13.56 -10.23
N ILE A 218 -18.30 -14.72 -9.60
CA ILE A 218 -18.70 -16.07 -10.07
C ILE A 218 -20.22 -16.16 -10.27
N ASN A 219 -21.01 -15.44 -9.47
CA ASN A 219 -22.46 -15.45 -9.58
C ASN A 219 -22.99 -14.24 -10.40
N ARG A 220 -23.65 -14.52 -11.53
CA ARG A 220 -24.09 -13.49 -12.50
C ARG A 220 -25.16 -12.53 -11.96
N LYS A 221 -25.90 -12.92 -10.92
CA LYS A 221 -27.10 -12.20 -10.48
C LYS A 221 -26.93 -11.27 -9.28
N LEU A 222 -25.89 -11.41 -8.44
CA LEU A 222 -26.02 -10.87 -7.08
C LEU A 222 -25.34 -9.53 -6.74
N ILE A 223 -24.18 -9.14 -7.28
CA ILE A 223 -23.50 -7.92 -6.75
C ILE A 223 -22.83 -7.10 -7.87
N ARG A 224 -23.39 -5.90 -8.13
CA ARG A 224 -22.77 -4.81 -8.89
C ARG A 224 -21.99 -3.93 -7.91
N PHE A 225 -20.68 -3.86 -8.04
CA PHE A 225 -19.90 -2.84 -7.33
C PHE A 225 -20.27 -1.46 -7.90
N ARG A 226 -20.30 -0.43 -7.05
CA ARG A 226 -20.63 0.92 -7.49
C ARG A 226 -19.58 1.94 -7.05
N VAL A 227 -19.33 2.93 -7.90
CA VAL A 227 -18.63 4.15 -7.52
C VAL A 227 -19.65 5.28 -7.54
N LYS A 228 -19.87 5.91 -6.39
CA LYS A 228 -20.67 7.12 -6.27
C LYS A 228 -19.76 8.33 -6.28
N THR A 229 -20.20 9.39 -6.93
CA THR A 229 -19.53 10.69 -6.97
C THR A 229 -20.58 11.77 -6.69
N PRO A 230 -20.19 13.05 -6.54
CA PRO A 230 -21.14 14.15 -6.43
C PRO A 230 -22.06 14.33 -7.65
N SER A 231 -21.70 13.83 -8.83
CA SER A 231 -22.49 14.03 -10.07
C SER A 231 -23.01 12.74 -10.70
N ALA A 232 -22.45 11.57 -10.36
CA ALA A 232 -22.78 10.31 -11.02
C ALA A 232 -22.72 9.07 -10.10
N VAL A 233 -23.45 8.03 -10.51
CA VAL A 233 -23.27 6.65 -10.06
C VAL A 233 -22.73 5.83 -11.22
N CYS A 234 -21.62 5.14 -10.99
CA CYS A 234 -21.03 4.19 -11.93
C CYS A 234 -21.30 2.77 -11.41
N ALA A 235 -22.01 1.95 -12.18
CA ALA A 235 -22.25 0.56 -11.88
C ALA A 235 -21.38 -0.32 -12.77
N VAL A 236 -20.67 -1.26 -12.14
CA VAL A 236 -19.66 -2.06 -12.84
C VAL A 236 -19.74 -3.54 -12.53
N ARG A 237 -19.29 -4.32 -13.52
CA ARG A 237 -19.17 -5.76 -13.43
C ARG A 237 -17.92 -6.22 -14.19
N GLY A 238 -16.86 -6.55 -13.46
CA GLY A 238 -15.70 -7.16 -14.09
C GLY A 238 -14.93 -6.22 -15.02
N THR A 239 -14.56 -5.05 -14.52
CA THR A 239 -14.02 -3.94 -15.32
C THR A 239 -12.74 -3.37 -14.75
N GLU A 240 -11.87 -2.87 -15.63
CA GLU A 240 -10.80 -1.94 -15.27
C GLU A 240 -11.18 -0.54 -15.74
N PHE A 241 -11.33 0.41 -14.83
CA PHE A 241 -11.78 1.77 -15.14
C PHE A 241 -11.25 2.79 -14.12
N ALA A 242 -11.09 4.03 -14.55
CA ALA A 242 -10.73 5.15 -13.69
C ALA A 242 -11.92 6.09 -13.49
N VAL A 243 -12.01 6.66 -12.30
CA VAL A 243 -12.95 7.74 -11.96
C VAL A 243 -12.17 8.91 -11.40
N PHE A 244 -12.48 10.11 -11.87
CA PHE A 244 -11.93 11.36 -11.38
C PHE A 244 -13.08 12.28 -10.98
N THR A 245 -13.09 12.72 -9.72
CA THR A 245 -13.98 13.79 -9.23
C THR A 245 -13.17 15.06 -9.03
N GLU A 246 -13.60 16.15 -9.67
CA GLU A 246 -13.01 17.47 -9.52
C GLU A 246 -13.66 18.28 -8.37
N PRO A 247 -13.03 19.37 -7.89
CA PRO A 247 -13.58 20.21 -6.82
C PRO A 247 -14.95 20.81 -7.12
N ASP A 248 -15.27 21.02 -8.39
CA ASP A 248 -16.58 21.52 -8.86
C ASP A 248 -17.66 20.42 -8.92
N GLY A 249 -17.33 19.18 -8.53
CA GLY A 249 -18.24 18.03 -8.56
C GLY A 249 -18.32 17.36 -9.92
N ARG A 250 -17.59 17.83 -10.94
CA ARG A 250 -17.50 17.17 -12.25
C ARG A 250 -16.84 15.81 -12.12
N THR A 251 -17.44 14.81 -12.74
CA THR A 251 -16.92 13.44 -12.79
C THR A 251 -16.45 13.09 -14.19
N VAL A 252 -15.29 12.45 -14.30
CA VAL A 252 -14.81 11.81 -15.54
C VAL A 252 -14.66 10.32 -15.28
N VAL A 253 -15.24 9.49 -16.15
CA VAL A 253 -15.16 8.03 -16.08
C VAL A 253 -14.48 7.54 -17.35
N SER A 254 -13.38 6.80 -17.23
CA SER A 254 -12.60 6.27 -18.36
C SER A 254 -12.44 4.74 -18.24
N VAL A 255 -12.86 3.98 -19.25
CA VAL A 255 -12.93 2.52 -19.19
C VAL A 255 -11.79 1.88 -19.98
N PHE A 256 -11.00 1.03 -19.33
CA PHE A 256 -9.91 0.27 -19.95
C PHE A 256 -10.35 -1.13 -20.39
N GLU A 257 -11.14 -1.80 -19.56
CA GLU A 257 -11.65 -3.15 -19.83
C GLU A 257 -13.07 -3.31 -19.30
N GLY A 258 -13.91 -4.02 -20.06
CA GLY A 258 -15.32 -4.28 -19.74
C GLY A 258 -16.21 -3.08 -20.02
N ASP A 259 -17.37 -3.05 -19.34
CA ASP A 259 -18.41 -2.05 -19.54
C ASP A 259 -18.82 -1.40 -18.22
N VAL A 260 -18.98 -0.08 -18.24
CA VAL A 260 -19.41 0.72 -17.09
C VAL A 260 -20.72 1.42 -17.45
N GLU A 261 -21.77 1.15 -16.69
CA GLU A 261 -23.02 1.90 -16.78
C GLU A 261 -22.89 3.15 -15.89
N VAL A 262 -23.08 4.33 -16.49
CA VAL A 262 -22.98 5.62 -15.81
C VAL A 262 -24.33 6.31 -15.83
N THR A 263 -24.78 6.76 -14.67
CA THR A 263 -26.03 7.51 -14.50
C THR A 263 -25.76 8.79 -13.73
N GLY A 264 -26.26 9.93 -14.22
CA GLY A 264 -26.23 11.20 -13.47
C GLY A 264 -27.11 11.14 -12.22
N LEU A 265 -26.78 11.90 -11.17
CA LEU A 265 -27.55 11.86 -9.92
C LEU A 265 -29.01 12.37 -10.05
N ASN A 266 -29.27 13.31 -10.95
CA ASN A 266 -30.62 13.88 -11.14
C ASN A 266 -31.48 13.12 -12.15
N GLY A 267 -31.07 11.89 -12.49
CA GLY A 267 -31.75 11.08 -13.50
C GLY A 267 -31.29 11.38 -14.92
N GLY A 268 -32.01 10.81 -15.88
CA GLY A 268 -31.60 10.71 -17.28
C GLY A 268 -31.27 9.27 -17.67
N GLU A 269 -31.13 9.04 -18.97
CA GLU A 269 -30.83 7.71 -19.48
C GLU A 269 -29.39 7.29 -19.10
N PRO A 270 -29.21 6.06 -18.58
CA PRO A 270 -27.88 5.53 -18.35
C PRO A 270 -27.07 5.45 -19.65
N VAL A 271 -25.80 5.85 -19.58
CA VAL A 271 -24.85 5.69 -20.69
C VAL A 271 -23.92 4.53 -20.39
N ILE A 272 -23.79 3.61 -21.33
CA ILE A 272 -22.85 2.49 -21.23
C ILE A 272 -21.53 2.90 -21.89
N LEU A 273 -20.46 2.93 -21.10
CA LEU A 273 -19.09 3.13 -21.57
C LEU A 273 -18.42 1.78 -21.77
N LYS A 274 -17.89 1.55 -22.97
CA LYS A 274 -17.08 0.37 -23.33
C LYS A 274 -15.60 0.67 -23.20
N ALA A 275 -14.77 -0.38 -23.26
CA ALA A 275 -13.32 -0.24 -23.32
C ALA A 275 -12.85 0.80 -24.36
N GLY A 276 -11.95 1.68 -23.95
CA GLY A 276 -11.42 2.78 -24.77
C GLY A 276 -12.31 4.03 -24.82
N GLN A 277 -13.45 4.03 -24.11
CA GLN A 277 -14.35 5.18 -24.01
C GLN A 277 -14.27 5.87 -22.64
N GLU A 278 -14.55 7.16 -22.66
CA GLU A 278 -14.79 7.97 -21.47
C GLU A 278 -16.04 8.83 -21.64
N SER A 279 -16.60 9.27 -20.52
CA SER A 279 -17.62 10.32 -20.49
C SER A 279 -17.37 11.27 -19.32
N VAL A 280 -17.87 12.49 -19.48
CA VAL A 280 -17.84 13.56 -18.48
C VAL A 280 -19.27 13.80 -18.01
N ILE A 281 -19.42 13.96 -16.70
CA ILE A 281 -20.70 14.17 -16.05
C ILE A 281 -20.57 15.42 -15.18
N TYR A 282 -21.33 16.45 -15.51
CA TYR A 282 -21.46 17.64 -14.68
C TYR A 282 -22.49 17.40 -13.58
N PRO A 283 -22.39 18.08 -12.43
CA PRO A 283 -23.46 18.09 -11.44
C PRO A 283 -24.81 18.37 -12.11
N ASP A 284 -25.83 17.63 -11.71
CA ASP A 284 -27.20 17.80 -12.19
C ASP A 284 -27.46 17.52 -13.69
N HIS A 285 -26.48 16.97 -14.42
CA HIS A 285 -26.61 16.67 -15.85
C HIS A 285 -26.54 15.16 -16.14
N SER A 286 -27.11 14.75 -17.28
CA SER A 286 -26.88 13.42 -17.86
C SER A 286 -25.43 13.30 -18.36
N PRO A 287 -24.87 12.08 -18.42
CA PRO A 287 -23.54 11.87 -18.96
C PRO A 287 -23.44 12.36 -20.40
N LEU A 288 -22.35 13.04 -20.75
CA LEU A 288 -22.09 13.39 -22.15
C LEU A 288 -21.92 12.12 -23.01
N PRO A 289 -22.16 12.20 -24.33
CA PRO A 289 -21.91 11.10 -25.24
C PRO A 289 -20.49 10.52 -25.08
N PRO A 290 -20.32 9.18 -25.11
CA PRO A 290 -19.01 8.55 -24.97
C PRO A 290 -18.02 9.04 -26.03
N ARG A 291 -16.80 9.35 -25.61
CA ARG A 291 -15.70 9.72 -26.51
C ARG A 291 -14.48 8.85 -26.28
N LYS A 292 -13.56 8.80 -27.24
CA LYS A 292 -12.27 8.11 -27.06
C LYS A 292 -11.36 8.89 -26.11
N PHE A 293 -10.50 8.19 -25.38
CA PHE A 293 -9.45 8.79 -24.55
C PHE A 293 -8.10 8.11 -24.79
N ASP A 294 -7.01 8.73 -24.32
CA ASP A 294 -5.67 8.14 -24.30
C ASP A 294 -5.47 7.34 -22.99
N PRO A 295 -5.42 5.99 -23.05
CA PRO A 295 -5.25 5.16 -21.86
C PRO A 295 -3.91 5.41 -21.14
N ALA A 296 -2.85 5.72 -21.89
CA ALA A 296 -1.54 5.98 -21.31
C ALA A 296 -1.55 7.27 -20.49
N LYS A 297 -2.23 8.32 -20.98
CA LYS A 297 -2.40 9.58 -20.25
C LYS A 297 -3.14 9.40 -18.93
N VAL A 298 -4.24 8.65 -18.92
CA VAL A 298 -4.99 8.42 -17.68
C VAL A 298 -4.17 7.57 -16.71
N ARG A 299 -3.51 6.50 -17.17
CA ARG A 299 -2.66 5.64 -16.33
C ARG A 299 -1.48 6.38 -15.71
N ARG A 300 -0.89 7.37 -16.41
CA ARG A 300 0.19 8.21 -15.85
C ARG A 300 -0.21 8.91 -14.55
N GLY A 301 -1.50 9.26 -14.38
CA GLY A 301 -2.00 9.83 -13.13
C GLY A 301 -1.93 8.89 -11.93
N PHE A 302 -1.81 7.57 -12.18
CA PHE A 302 -1.73 6.53 -11.14
C PHE A 302 -0.34 5.89 -11.04
N LYS A 303 0.54 6.12 -12.02
CA LYS A 303 1.93 5.65 -11.95
C LYS A 303 2.67 6.38 -10.82
N ARG A 304 3.49 5.60 -10.11
CA ARG A 304 4.40 6.07 -9.06
C ARG A 304 5.50 6.92 -9.67
#